data_AF-A0A1I1R0R1-F1
#
_entry.id   AF-A0A1I1R0R1-F1
#
_cell.length_a   1.000
_cell.length_b   1.000
_cell.length_c   1.000
_cell.angle_alpha   90.00
_cell.angle_beta   90.00
_cell.angle_gamma   90.00
#
_symmetry.space_group_name_H-M   'P 1'
#
loop_
_entity.id
_entity.type
_entity.pdbx_description
1 polymer ?
#
loop_
_entity_poly.entity_id
_entity_poly.type
_entity_poly.pdbx_seq_one_letter_code
_entity_poly.pdbx_strand_id
1 'polypeptide(L)'
;MTSNTLTLSQAHKIYTGDSMGLYALKLSIGGILMYSATILTFFIIMLLSKGNVSAALNEMSGSTLTNTFLTIDAGIILMITGLIQYDRHLPGGKYFRTVNGGFDTYRKMKNASLIARVISLISIMLFGALFDRLGILKLAFGTSGVIYIGAFLLLNIGLVNLIDLIKNPAVKGLSTSIVLVAGLAGVISPDITDGNIYFALAVAVTAVPFIIISQKIMLNNYKKNKWYK
;
A
#
# COMPACT_ATOMS: atom_id res chain seq x y z
N MET A 1 15.21 -24.88 27.25
CA MET A 1 14.25 -24.87 26.13
C MET A 1 14.90 -24.15 24.96
N THR A 2 15.26 -24.87 23.89
CA THR A 2 15.75 -24.28 22.65
C THR A 2 14.59 -23.57 21.96
N SER A 3 14.65 -22.23 21.95
CA SER A 3 13.69 -21.37 21.28
C SER A 3 13.79 -21.61 19.76
N ASN A 4 12.95 -22.48 19.21
CA ASN A 4 12.79 -22.63 17.77
C ASN A 4 12.16 -21.35 17.20
N THR A 5 13.00 -20.39 16.81
CA THR A 5 12.58 -19.14 16.19
C THR A 5 12.13 -19.41 14.76
N LEU A 6 10.84 -19.24 14.49
CA LEU A 6 10.28 -19.29 13.12
C LEU A 6 10.89 -18.19 12.24
N THR A 7 11.04 -18.45 10.94
CA THR A 7 11.35 -17.40 9.95
C THR A 7 10.12 -16.53 9.65
N LEU A 8 10.32 -15.34 9.03
CA LEU A 8 9.24 -14.44 8.61
C LEU A 8 8.21 -15.15 7.72
N SER A 9 8.70 -15.93 6.74
CA SER A 9 7.87 -16.67 5.79
C SER A 9 7.05 -17.78 6.47
N GLN A 10 7.67 -18.54 7.38
CA GLN A 10 6.97 -19.58 8.15
C GLN A 10 5.90 -18.98 9.08
N ALA A 11 6.22 -17.90 9.79
CA ALA A 11 5.27 -17.23 10.67
C ALA A 11 4.06 -16.67 9.91
N HIS A 12 4.28 -16.14 8.70
CA HIS A 12 3.21 -15.67 7.83
C HIS A 12 2.35 -16.84 7.32
N LYS A 13 2.97 -17.90 6.79
CA LYS A 13 2.27 -19.09 6.27
C LYS A 13 1.39 -19.79 7.28
N ILE A 14 1.87 -19.92 8.52
CA ILE A 14 1.09 -20.48 9.62
C ILE A 14 -0.19 -19.68 9.85
N TYR A 15 -0.15 -18.37 9.62
CA TYR A 15 -1.25 -17.47 9.97
C TYR A 15 -2.25 -17.27 8.84
N THR A 16 -1.76 -16.98 7.63
CA THR A 16 -2.62 -16.68 6.48
C THR A 16 -2.95 -17.92 5.66
N GLY A 17 -2.30 -19.06 5.93
CA GLY A 17 -2.32 -20.25 5.08
C GLY A 17 -1.40 -20.14 3.85
N ASP A 18 -0.96 -18.93 3.50
CA ASP A 18 -0.16 -18.63 2.30
C ASP A 18 1.29 -18.28 2.66
N SER A 19 2.25 -18.74 1.85
CA SER A 19 3.63 -18.24 1.99
C SER A 19 3.67 -16.72 1.75
N MET A 20 4.66 -16.04 2.35
CA MET A 20 4.83 -14.59 2.15
C MET A 20 4.91 -14.21 0.66
N GLY A 21 5.59 -15.02 -0.15
CA GLY A 21 5.69 -14.81 -1.59
C GLY A 21 4.34 -14.96 -2.30
N LEU A 22 3.55 -15.98 -1.94
CA LEU A 22 2.21 -16.18 -2.50
C LEU A 22 1.25 -15.06 -2.07
N TYR A 23 1.36 -14.59 -0.84
CA TYR A 23 0.58 -13.45 -0.35
C TYR A 23 0.95 -12.15 -1.08
N ALA A 24 2.25 -11.86 -1.22
CA ALA A 24 2.73 -10.73 -2.00
C ALA A 24 2.29 -10.82 -3.47
N LEU A 25 2.29 -12.01 -4.06
CA LEU A 25 1.81 -12.27 -5.41
C LEU A 25 0.31 -12.01 -5.53
N LYS A 26 -0.52 -12.56 -4.63
CA LYS A 26 -1.98 -12.34 -4.61
C LYS A 26 -2.32 -10.85 -4.45
N LEU A 27 -1.60 -10.15 -3.55
CA LEU A 27 -1.74 -8.70 -3.41
C LEU A 27 -1.33 -7.95 -4.67
N SER A 28 -0.21 -8.33 -5.29
CA SER A 28 0.28 -7.72 -6.52
C SER A 28 -0.74 -7.91 -7.66
N ILE A 29 -1.21 -9.14 -7.87
CA ILE A 29 -2.22 -9.47 -8.88
C ILE A 29 -3.52 -8.72 -8.60
N GLY A 30 -4.01 -8.75 -7.36
CA GLY A 30 -5.22 -8.03 -6.97
C GLY A 30 -5.08 -6.52 -7.21
N GLY A 31 -3.94 -5.93 -6.86
CA GLY A 31 -3.63 -4.53 -7.13
C GLY A 31 -3.60 -4.21 -8.62
N ILE A 32 -2.95 -5.04 -9.44
CA ILE A 32 -2.88 -4.88 -10.89
C ILE A 32 -4.26 -5.04 -11.55
N LEU A 33 -5.08 -6.00 -11.10
CA LEU A 33 -6.43 -6.21 -11.62
C LEU A 33 -7.35 -5.04 -11.29
N MET A 34 -7.30 -4.54 -10.04
CA MET A 34 -8.05 -3.33 -9.64
C MET A 34 -7.59 -2.13 -10.45
N TYR A 35 -6.28 -1.93 -10.61
CA TYR A 35 -5.69 -0.90 -11.46
C TYR A 35 -6.22 -0.97 -12.90
N SER A 36 -6.26 -2.17 -13.48
CA SER A 36 -6.77 -2.41 -14.83
C SER A 36 -8.28 -2.17 -14.94
N ALA A 37 -9.06 -2.59 -13.94
CA ALA A 37 -10.51 -2.38 -13.89
C ALA A 37 -10.87 -0.89 -13.82
N THR A 38 -10.10 -0.10 -13.07
CA THR A 38 -10.29 1.35 -12.97
C THR A 38 -9.99 2.04 -14.30
N ILE A 39 -8.91 1.67 -14.97
CA ILE A 39 -8.60 2.16 -16.32
C ILE A 39 -9.75 1.82 -17.29
N LEU A 40 -10.23 0.58 -17.28
CA LEU A 40 -11.33 0.14 -18.14
C LEU A 40 -12.62 0.90 -17.86
N THR A 41 -12.95 1.12 -16.58
CA THR A 41 -14.14 1.87 -16.17
C THR A 41 -14.07 3.31 -16.67
N PHE A 42 -12.91 3.97 -16.57
CA PHE A 42 -12.71 5.31 -17.11
C PHE A 42 -12.85 5.35 -18.62
N PHE A 43 -12.30 4.37 -19.31
CA PHE A 43 -12.45 4.26 -20.75
C PHE A 43 -13.91 4.15 -21.16
N ILE A 44 -14.70 3.33 -20.47
CA ILE A 44 -16.14 3.19 -20.72
C ILE A 44 -16.88 4.51 -20.46
N ILE A 45 -16.62 5.18 -19.34
CA ILE A 45 -17.25 6.48 -19.00
C ILE A 45 -16.92 7.53 -20.07
N MET A 46 -15.66 7.63 -20.47
CA MET A 46 -15.21 8.57 -21.51
C MET A 46 -15.79 8.23 -22.88
N LEU A 47 -15.91 6.94 -23.21
CA LEU A 47 -16.55 6.46 -24.44
C LEU A 47 -18.03 6.85 -24.47
N LEU A 48 -18.75 6.68 -23.35
CA LEU A 48 -20.14 7.10 -23.21
C LEU A 48 -20.30 8.62 -23.30
N SER A 49 -19.34 9.40 -22.77
CA SER A 49 -19.38 10.86 -22.80
C SER A 49 -19.02 11.46 -24.17
N LYS A 50 -18.00 10.92 -24.85
CA LYS A 50 -17.47 11.46 -26.10
C LYS A 50 -18.04 10.80 -27.36
N GLY A 51 -18.68 9.64 -27.22
CA GLY A 51 -19.34 8.92 -28.31
C GLY A 51 -18.41 8.23 -29.32
N ASN A 52 -17.08 8.35 -29.18
CA ASN A 52 -16.13 7.62 -30.02
C ASN A 52 -14.83 7.26 -29.27
N VAL A 53 -14.17 6.19 -29.74
CA VAL A 53 -12.99 5.59 -29.11
C VAL A 53 -11.77 6.51 -29.14
N SER A 54 -11.51 7.20 -30.26
CA SER A 54 -10.34 8.07 -30.40
C SER A 54 -10.39 9.27 -29.46
N ALA A 55 -11.56 9.88 -29.30
CA ALA A 55 -11.76 11.00 -28.40
C ALA A 55 -11.68 10.57 -26.93
N ALA A 56 -12.23 9.39 -26.60
CA ALA A 56 -12.13 8.83 -25.25
C ALA A 56 -10.66 8.53 -24.86
N LEU A 57 -9.87 7.95 -25.78
CA LEU A 57 -8.45 7.69 -25.55
C LEU A 57 -7.63 8.97 -25.41
N ASN A 58 -7.91 9.99 -26.24
CA ASN A 58 -7.22 11.27 -26.17
C ASN A 58 -7.51 12.02 -24.87
N GLU A 59 -8.75 11.95 -24.36
CA GLU A 59 -9.12 12.58 -23.08
C GLU A 59 -8.55 11.81 -21.88
N MET A 60 -8.48 10.48 -21.95
CA MET A 60 -7.79 9.68 -20.94
C MET A 60 -6.29 9.95 -20.90
N SER A 61 -5.67 10.07 -22.08
CA SER A 61 -4.25 10.36 -22.21
C SER A 61 -3.95 11.77 -21.71
N GLY A 62 -3.25 11.88 -20.59
CA GLY A 62 -2.90 13.18 -20.00
C GLY A 62 -3.85 13.66 -18.89
N SER A 63 -4.86 12.88 -18.49
CA SER A 63 -5.72 13.30 -17.36
C SER A 63 -5.04 13.04 -16.01
N THR A 64 -4.91 14.08 -15.19
CA THR A 64 -4.57 14.00 -13.74
C THR A 64 -5.58 13.12 -12.98
N LEU A 65 -6.77 12.96 -13.57
CA LEU A 65 -7.87 12.17 -13.03
C LEU A 65 -7.56 10.67 -13.04
N THR A 66 -6.95 10.13 -14.09
CA THR A 66 -6.49 8.73 -14.09
C THR A 66 -5.46 8.49 -12.98
N ASN A 67 -4.46 9.37 -12.84
CA ASN A 67 -3.46 9.29 -11.76
C ASN A 67 -4.10 9.35 -10.35
N THR A 68 -5.11 10.19 -10.18
CA THR A 68 -5.88 10.37 -8.94
C THR A 68 -6.56 9.07 -8.52
N PHE A 69 -7.33 8.45 -9.41
CA PHE A 69 -8.07 7.23 -9.10
C PHE A 69 -7.14 6.03 -8.84
N LEU A 70 -6.08 5.89 -9.63
CA LEU A 70 -5.07 4.85 -9.43
C LEU A 70 -4.39 4.95 -8.05
N THR A 71 -4.14 6.18 -7.61
CA THR A 71 -3.56 6.45 -6.29
C THR A 71 -4.52 6.11 -5.16
N ILE A 72 -5.81 6.43 -5.34
CA ILE A 72 -6.87 6.10 -4.38
C ILE A 72 -7.01 4.58 -4.24
N ASP A 73 -7.08 3.83 -5.35
CA ASP A 73 -7.25 2.38 -5.32
C ASP A 73 -6.06 1.68 -4.65
N ALA A 74 -4.84 2.04 -5.04
CA ALA A 74 -3.64 1.51 -4.41
C ALA A 74 -3.58 1.87 -2.91
N GLY A 75 -3.97 3.09 -2.55
CA GLY A 75 -4.08 3.56 -1.17
C GLY A 75 -5.07 2.74 -0.35
N ILE A 76 -6.26 2.44 -0.88
CA ILE A 76 -7.30 1.64 -0.22
C ILE A 76 -6.81 0.20 0.02
N ILE A 77 -6.17 -0.43 -0.96
CA ILE A 77 -5.62 -1.79 -0.80
C ILE A 77 -4.53 -1.82 0.29
N LEU A 78 -3.65 -0.82 0.31
CA LEU A 78 -2.61 -0.68 1.35
C LEU A 78 -3.20 -0.42 2.74
N MET A 79 -4.30 0.34 2.82
CA MET A 79 -5.03 0.57 4.07
C MET A 79 -5.68 -0.70 4.59
N ILE A 80 -6.45 -1.40 3.76
CA ILE A 80 -7.12 -2.66 4.16
C ILE A 80 -6.08 -3.66 4.65
N THR A 81 -5.01 -3.88 3.88
CA THR A 81 -3.99 -4.88 4.22
C THR A 81 -3.12 -4.46 5.42
N GLY A 82 -2.90 -3.16 5.62
CA GLY A 82 -2.08 -2.63 6.70
C GLY A 82 -2.81 -2.57 8.05
N LEU A 83 -4.07 -2.15 8.03
CA LEU A 83 -4.92 -1.96 9.22
C LEU A 83 -5.53 -3.27 9.74
N ILE A 84 -5.36 -4.39 9.02
CA ILE A 84 -5.66 -5.71 9.56
C ILE A 84 -4.80 -5.91 10.82
N GLN A 85 -5.50 -5.81 11.95
CA GLN A 85 -4.99 -6.12 13.27
C GLN A 85 -5.68 -7.38 13.77
N TYR A 86 -4.88 -8.31 14.25
CA TYR A 86 -5.37 -9.45 15.01
C TYR A 86 -5.32 -9.07 16.47
N ASP A 87 -6.38 -8.40 16.91
CA ASP A 87 -6.53 -7.99 18.30
C ASP A 87 -6.58 -9.19 19.25
N ARG A 88 -6.07 -9.00 20.47
CA ARG A 88 -5.91 -10.06 21.49
C ARG A 88 -7.18 -10.86 21.76
N HIS A 89 -8.34 -10.22 21.66
CA HIS A 89 -9.65 -10.82 21.91
C HIS A 89 -10.22 -11.55 20.69
N LEU A 90 -9.70 -11.26 19.50
CA LEU A 90 -10.07 -11.95 18.27
C LEU A 90 -9.29 -13.27 18.14
N PRO A 91 -9.84 -14.27 17.41
CA PRO A 91 -9.25 -15.60 17.30
C PRO A 91 -7.75 -15.59 16.93
N GLY A 92 -7.33 -14.68 16.05
CA GLY A 92 -5.94 -14.51 15.66
C GLY A 92 -4.98 -14.10 16.78
N GLY A 93 -5.43 -13.30 17.76
CA GLY A 93 -4.60 -12.86 18.90
C GLY A 93 -4.47 -13.91 20.02
N LYS A 94 -5.43 -14.84 20.14
CA LYS A 94 -5.32 -16.01 21.03
C LYS A 94 -4.27 -16.99 20.53
N TYR A 95 -4.23 -17.22 19.22
CA TYR A 95 -3.27 -18.13 18.57
C TYR A 95 -1.80 -17.78 18.84
N PHE A 96 -1.40 -16.52 18.66
CA PHE A 96 0.01 -16.13 18.87
C PHE A 96 0.49 -16.36 20.31
N ARG A 97 -0.39 -16.30 21.31
CA ARG A 97 -0.04 -16.58 22.71
C ARG A 97 0.18 -18.06 22.99
N THR A 98 -0.41 -18.93 22.18
CA THR A 98 -0.35 -20.39 22.34
C THR A 98 0.77 -21.05 21.55
N VAL A 99 1.38 -20.36 20.56
CA VAL A 99 2.53 -20.90 19.80
C VAL A 99 3.86 -20.59 20.49
N ASN A 100 4.79 -21.53 20.44
CA ASN A 100 6.19 -21.30 20.83
C ASN A 100 6.75 -20.08 20.09
N GLY A 101 7.20 -19.06 20.85
CA GLY A 101 7.71 -17.78 20.32
C GLY A 101 6.82 -16.56 20.60
N GLY A 102 5.53 -16.73 20.92
CA GLY A 102 4.69 -15.65 21.45
C GLY A 102 4.69 -14.39 20.57
N PHE A 103 5.08 -13.26 21.19
CA PHE A 103 5.14 -11.95 20.54
C PHE A 103 6.18 -11.90 19.40
N ASP A 104 7.25 -12.70 19.46
CA ASP A 104 8.25 -12.73 18.40
C ASP A 104 7.65 -13.25 17.08
N THR A 105 6.79 -14.26 17.16
CA THR A 105 6.06 -14.81 16.01
C THR A 105 5.08 -13.79 15.43
N TYR A 106 4.36 -13.05 16.28
CA TYR A 106 3.49 -11.95 15.85
C TYR A 106 4.27 -10.84 15.14
N ARG A 107 5.39 -10.40 15.74
CA ARG A 107 6.31 -9.41 15.16
C ARG A 107 6.79 -9.85 13.78
N LYS A 108 7.19 -11.10 13.64
CA LYS A 108 7.65 -11.69 12.38
C LYS A 108 6.55 -11.71 11.33
N MET A 109 5.33 -12.08 11.68
CA MET A 109 4.19 -12.04 10.77
C MET A 109 3.89 -10.60 10.30
N LYS A 110 3.86 -9.61 11.20
CA LYS A 110 3.61 -8.19 10.81
C LYS A 110 4.74 -7.63 9.94
N ASN A 111 5.99 -8.03 10.17
CA ASN A 111 7.10 -7.66 9.30
C ASN A 111 7.00 -8.31 7.91
N ALA A 112 6.59 -9.58 7.84
CA ALA A 112 6.36 -10.25 6.56
C ALA A 112 5.22 -9.57 5.75
N SER A 113 4.14 -9.20 6.42
CA SER A 113 3.04 -8.43 5.82
C SER A 113 3.49 -7.05 5.33
N LEU A 114 4.35 -6.35 6.09
CA LEU A 114 4.95 -5.09 5.65
C LEU A 114 5.76 -5.27 4.37
N ILE A 115 6.63 -6.28 4.31
CA ILE A 115 7.45 -6.58 3.12
C ILE A 115 6.54 -6.87 1.91
N ALA A 116 5.50 -7.67 2.09
CA ALA A 116 4.54 -7.99 1.03
C ALA A 116 3.85 -6.74 0.47
N ARG A 117 3.48 -5.77 1.32
CA ARG A 117 2.90 -4.48 0.89
C ARG A 117 3.87 -3.66 0.05
N VAL A 118 5.14 -3.58 0.47
CA VAL A 118 6.19 -2.88 -0.29
C VAL A 118 6.43 -3.54 -1.65
N ILE A 119 6.52 -4.87 -1.71
CA ILE A 119 6.68 -5.61 -2.97
C ILE A 119 5.49 -5.38 -3.89
N SER A 120 4.27 -5.44 -3.35
CA SER A 120 3.05 -5.19 -4.13
C SER A 120 3.03 -3.78 -4.71
N LEU A 121 3.47 -2.77 -3.96
CA LEU A 121 3.58 -1.40 -4.46
C LEU A 121 4.57 -1.31 -5.63
N ILE A 122 5.74 -1.92 -5.50
CA ILE A 122 6.75 -1.97 -6.56
C ILE A 122 6.16 -2.64 -7.82
N SER A 123 5.44 -3.75 -7.67
CA SER A 123 4.77 -4.43 -8.79
C SER A 123 3.76 -3.54 -9.51
N ILE A 124 2.92 -2.82 -8.76
CA ILE A 124 1.93 -1.89 -9.33
C ILE A 124 2.63 -0.73 -10.06
N MET A 125 3.71 -0.18 -9.50
CA MET A 125 4.50 0.88 -10.15
C MET A 125 5.16 0.38 -11.44
N LEU A 126 5.78 -0.79 -11.42
CA LEU A 126 6.39 -1.39 -12.62
C LEU A 126 5.34 -1.59 -13.71
N PHE A 127 4.16 -2.09 -13.35
CA PHE A 127 3.06 -2.23 -14.28
C PHE A 127 2.63 -0.88 -14.87
N GLY A 128 2.40 0.15 -14.03
CA GLY A 128 2.05 1.49 -14.52
C GLY A 128 3.10 2.10 -15.44
N ALA A 129 4.38 1.95 -15.13
CA ALA A 129 5.48 2.42 -15.98
C ALA A 129 5.56 1.67 -17.32
N LEU A 130 5.27 0.37 -17.33
CA LEU A 130 5.20 -0.43 -18.56
C LEU A 130 4.03 0.02 -19.45
N PHE A 131 2.86 0.29 -18.88
CA PHE A 131 1.69 0.78 -19.63
C PHE A 131 1.96 2.13 -20.32
N ASP A 132 2.64 3.03 -19.62
CA ASP A 132 3.07 4.32 -20.15
C ASP A 132 4.11 4.15 -21.27
N ARG A 133 5.16 3.35 -21.05
CA ARG A 133 6.21 3.06 -22.03
C ARG A 133 5.70 2.40 -23.30
N LEU A 134 4.74 1.49 -23.18
CA LEU A 134 4.13 0.77 -24.31
C LEU A 134 3.10 1.64 -25.05
N GLY A 135 2.80 2.85 -24.57
CA GLY A 135 1.84 3.76 -25.19
C GLY A 135 0.39 3.30 -25.06
N ILE A 136 0.11 2.34 -24.18
CA ILE A 136 -1.25 1.83 -23.94
C ILE A 136 -2.08 2.90 -23.24
N LEU A 137 -1.48 3.61 -22.28
CA LEU A 137 -2.09 4.75 -21.59
C LEU A 137 -1.01 5.75 -21.21
N LYS A 138 -1.05 6.96 -21.79
CA LYS A 138 -0.10 8.02 -21.46
C LYS A 138 -0.49 8.69 -20.16
N LEU A 139 0.38 8.60 -19.16
CA LEU A 139 0.20 9.27 -17.88
C LEU A 139 0.59 10.75 -18.02
N ALA A 140 -0.05 11.63 -17.23
CA ALA A 140 0.13 13.10 -17.35
C ALA A 140 1.60 13.56 -17.31
N PHE A 141 2.45 12.88 -16.53
CA PHE A 141 3.89 13.13 -16.44
C PHE A 141 4.73 11.91 -16.86
N GLY A 142 4.14 11.02 -17.66
CA GLY A 142 4.71 9.75 -18.04
C GLY A 142 5.22 8.94 -16.83
N THR A 143 6.38 8.30 -17.00
CA THR A 143 7.04 7.52 -15.95
C THR A 143 7.38 8.35 -14.69
N SER A 144 7.59 9.67 -14.82
CA SER A 144 7.84 10.54 -13.66
C SER A 144 6.62 10.54 -12.72
N GLY A 145 5.40 10.66 -13.26
CA GLY A 145 4.16 10.60 -12.47
C GLY A 145 4.04 9.31 -11.65
N VAL A 146 4.45 8.17 -12.23
CA VAL A 146 4.48 6.87 -11.52
C VAL A 146 5.44 6.89 -10.33
N ILE A 147 6.62 7.51 -10.48
CA ILE A 147 7.62 7.61 -9.42
C ILE A 147 7.09 8.47 -8.27
N TYR A 148 6.41 9.58 -8.57
CA TYR A 148 5.80 10.42 -7.55
C TYR A 148 4.69 9.69 -6.78
N ILE A 149 3.73 9.10 -7.50
CA ILE A 149 2.66 8.31 -6.89
C ILE A 149 3.27 7.20 -6.01
N GLY A 150 4.27 6.49 -6.52
CA GLY A 150 4.99 5.46 -5.78
C GLY A 150 5.64 5.95 -4.49
N ALA A 151 6.35 7.09 -4.54
CA ALA A 151 7.04 7.66 -3.39
C ALA A 151 6.05 8.05 -2.26
N PHE A 152 4.94 8.68 -2.63
CA PHE A 152 3.91 9.09 -1.66
C PHE A 152 3.10 7.90 -1.13
N LEU A 153 2.83 6.89 -1.95
CA LEU A 153 2.23 5.62 -1.50
C LEU A 153 3.19 4.82 -0.58
N LEU A 154 4.50 4.96 -0.75
CA LEU A 154 5.47 4.42 0.20
C LEU A 154 5.33 5.10 1.56
N LEU A 155 5.20 6.42 1.57
CA LEU A 155 4.98 7.21 2.79
C LEU A 155 3.67 6.80 3.50
N ASN A 156 2.63 6.50 2.73
CA ASN A 156 1.36 5.95 3.23
C ASN A 156 1.52 4.65 4.02
N ILE A 157 2.45 3.76 3.65
CA ILE A 157 2.70 2.53 4.43
C ILE A 157 3.11 2.87 5.87
N GLY A 158 3.94 3.89 6.06
CA GLY A 158 4.34 4.37 7.39
C GLY A 158 3.19 5.05 8.15
N LEU A 159 2.38 5.87 7.46
CA LEU A 159 1.21 6.52 8.05
C LEU A 159 0.18 5.50 8.55
N VAL A 160 -0.06 4.44 7.77
CA VAL A 160 -0.96 3.34 8.17
C VAL A 160 -0.47 2.68 9.46
N ASN A 161 0.84 2.47 9.63
CA ASN A 161 1.40 1.92 10.87
C ASN A 161 1.17 2.86 12.08
N LEU A 162 1.15 4.18 11.88
CA LEU A 162 0.85 5.16 12.93
C LEU A 162 -0.65 5.24 13.25
N ILE A 163 -1.52 5.18 12.24
CA ILE A 163 -2.98 5.12 12.44
C ILE A 163 -3.34 3.89 13.30
N ASP A 164 -2.60 2.81 13.14
CA ASP A 164 -2.71 1.60 13.95
C ASP A 164 -2.40 1.78 15.45
N LEU A 165 -1.80 2.91 15.85
CA LEU A 165 -1.60 3.30 17.26
C LEU A 165 -2.87 3.90 17.88
N ILE A 166 -3.81 4.39 17.07
CA ILE A 166 -5.03 5.04 17.54
C ILE A 166 -5.95 3.98 18.14
N LYS A 167 -6.25 4.14 19.43
CA LYS A 167 -7.07 3.19 20.19
C LYS A 167 -8.57 3.33 19.87
N ASN A 168 -9.05 4.55 19.66
CA ASN A 168 -10.45 4.82 19.40
C ASN A 168 -10.79 4.42 17.94
N PRO A 169 -11.69 3.46 17.71
CA PRO A 169 -12.03 3.00 16.36
C PRO A 169 -12.61 4.09 15.45
N ALA A 170 -13.40 5.02 15.99
CA ALA A 170 -13.98 6.12 15.23
C ALA A 170 -12.90 7.10 14.75
N VAL A 171 -11.99 7.48 15.66
CA VAL A 171 -10.85 8.35 15.32
C VAL A 171 -9.88 7.64 14.38
N LYS A 172 -9.67 6.33 14.56
CA LYS A 172 -8.85 5.50 13.66
C LYS A 172 -9.43 5.51 12.25
N GLY A 173 -10.74 5.28 12.11
CA GLY A 173 -11.46 5.34 10.85
C GLY A 173 -11.35 6.71 10.18
N LEU A 174 -11.59 7.79 10.92
CA LEU A 174 -11.45 9.15 10.40
C LEU A 174 -10.01 9.45 9.93
N SER A 175 -9.01 9.00 10.68
CA SER A 175 -7.60 9.23 10.36
C SER A 175 -7.14 8.50 9.09
N THR A 176 -7.91 7.52 8.59
CA THR A 176 -7.59 6.87 7.33
C THR A 176 -7.66 7.82 6.13
N SER A 177 -8.44 8.89 6.21
CA SER A 177 -8.50 9.93 5.18
C SER A 177 -7.15 10.64 4.96
N ILE A 178 -6.27 10.67 5.96
CA ILE A 178 -4.90 11.22 5.84
C ILE A 178 -4.08 10.42 4.81
N VAL A 179 -4.31 9.10 4.70
CA VAL A 179 -3.63 8.23 3.72
C VAL A 179 -4.05 8.58 2.30
N LEU A 180 -5.34 8.93 2.11
CA LEU A 180 -5.84 9.40 0.82
C LEU A 180 -5.23 10.75 0.45
N VAL A 181 -5.21 11.71 1.38
CA VAL A 181 -4.62 13.04 1.16
C VAL A 181 -3.13 12.95 0.83
N ALA A 182 -2.37 12.13 1.57
CA ALA A 182 -0.96 11.93 1.32
C ALA A 182 -0.70 11.22 -0.02
N GLY A 183 -1.57 10.29 -0.44
CA GLY A 183 -1.51 9.73 -1.79
C GLY A 183 -1.72 10.79 -2.87
N LEU A 184 -2.79 11.59 -2.74
CA LEU A 184 -3.13 12.65 -3.70
C LEU A 184 -2.03 13.71 -3.85
N ALA A 185 -1.26 13.97 -2.79
CA ALA A 185 -0.09 14.83 -2.88
C ALA A 185 0.92 14.32 -3.93
N GLY A 186 1.06 13.00 -4.11
CA GLY A 186 1.88 12.41 -5.17
C GLY A 186 1.34 12.60 -6.59
N VAL A 187 0.05 12.90 -6.75
CA VAL A 187 -0.55 13.21 -8.05
C VAL A 187 -0.35 14.68 -8.43
N ILE A 188 -0.41 15.57 -7.43
CA ILE A 188 -0.32 17.03 -7.61
C ILE A 188 1.15 17.50 -7.63
N SER A 189 2.04 16.86 -6.86
CA SER A 189 3.44 17.29 -6.72
C SER A 189 4.22 17.39 -8.04
N PRO A 190 4.03 16.51 -9.05
CA PRO A 190 4.64 16.67 -10.36
C PRO A 190 4.31 18.02 -11.03
N ASP A 191 3.08 18.52 -10.89
CA ASP A 191 2.67 19.82 -11.47
C ASP A 191 3.46 20.98 -10.84
N ILE A 192 3.80 20.88 -9.55
CA ILE A 192 4.50 21.93 -8.80
C ILE A 192 6.02 21.92 -9.06
N THR A 193 6.54 20.77 -9.49
CA THR A 193 7.98 20.51 -9.62
C THR A 193 8.41 20.28 -11.07
N ASP A 194 7.54 20.60 -12.02
CA ASP A 194 7.73 20.38 -13.46
C ASP A 194 8.13 18.94 -13.80
N GLY A 195 7.60 17.97 -13.04
CA GLY A 195 7.91 16.54 -13.20
C GLY A 195 9.32 16.14 -12.78
N ASN A 196 10.06 16.99 -12.07
CA ASN A 196 11.44 16.71 -11.64
C ASN A 196 11.53 15.67 -10.51
N ILE A 197 11.91 14.45 -10.85
CA ILE A 197 11.94 13.29 -9.93
C ILE A 197 12.74 13.46 -8.64
N TYR A 198 13.66 14.43 -8.51
CA TYR A 198 14.48 14.59 -7.30
C TYR A 198 13.63 14.79 -6.03
N PHE A 199 12.51 15.50 -6.13
CA PHE A 199 11.60 15.66 -4.99
C PHE A 199 10.95 14.34 -4.60
N ALA A 200 10.43 13.58 -5.58
CA ALA A 200 9.86 12.25 -5.32
C ALA A 200 10.88 11.27 -4.75
N LEU A 201 12.13 11.33 -5.21
CA LEU A 201 13.23 10.53 -4.66
C LEU A 201 13.53 10.91 -3.20
N ALA A 202 13.54 12.20 -2.87
CA ALA A 202 13.69 12.65 -1.48
C ALA A 202 12.54 12.16 -0.58
N VAL A 203 11.29 12.20 -1.08
CA VAL A 203 10.12 11.63 -0.40
C VAL A 203 10.28 10.11 -0.19
N ALA A 204 10.74 9.37 -1.21
CA ALA A 204 10.98 7.94 -1.09
C ALA A 204 12.10 7.62 -0.07
N VAL A 205 13.21 8.37 -0.11
CA VAL A 205 14.35 8.21 0.82
C VAL A 205 13.92 8.49 2.26
N THR A 206 13.05 9.46 2.50
CA THR A 206 12.51 9.76 3.84
C THR A 206 11.44 8.77 4.29
N ALA A 207 10.66 8.20 3.35
CA ALA A 207 9.64 7.20 3.66
C ALA A 207 10.25 5.90 4.21
N VAL A 208 11.41 5.45 3.72
CA VAL A 208 12.07 4.21 4.19
C VAL A 208 12.37 4.20 5.70
N PRO A 209 13.14 5.17 6.27
CA PRO A 209 13.39 5.21 7.71
C PRO A 209 12.09 5.45 8.49
N PHE A 210 11.16 6.24 7.94
CA PHE A 210 9.86 6.47 8.55
C PHE A 210 9.03 5.18 8.69
N ILE A 211 9.00 4.32 7.68
CA ILE A 211 8.36 3.00 7.73
C ILE A 211 8.99 2.13 8.82
N ILE A 212 10.33 2.09 8.88
CA ILE A 212 11.06 1.28 9.87
C ILE A 212 10.74 1.75 11.29
N ILE A 213 10.79 3.06 11.54
CA ILE A 213 10.52 3.67 12.84
C ILE A 213 9.05 3.46 13.24
N SER A 214 8.10 3.78 12.35
CA SER A 214 6.66 3.62 12.62
C SER A 214 6.29 2.17 12.90
N GLN A 215 6.83 1.20 12.15
CA GLN A 215 6.64 -0.23 12.40
C GLN A 215 7.16 -0.63 13.78
N LYS A 216 8.35 -0.16 14.17
CA LYS A 216 8.93 -0.44 15.50
C LYS A 216 8.08 0.14 16.63
N ILE A 217 7.58 1.37 16.47
CA ILE A 217 6.68 2.03 17.44
C ILE A 217 5.37 1.25 17.55
N MET A 218 4.74 0.91 16.43
CA MET A 218 3.51 0.11 16.37
C MET A 218 3.66 -1.22 17.11
N LEU A 219 4.72 -1.97 16.84
CA LEU A 219 4.99 -3.25 17.50
C LEU A 219 5.25 -3.08 19.00
N ASN A 220 6.03 -2.07 19.40
CA ASN A 220 6.29 -1.79 20.81
C ASN A 220 5.02 -1.40 21.56
N ASN A 221 4.16 -0.59 20.94
CA ASN A 221 2.86 -0.22 21.50
C ASN A 221 1.96 -1.45 21.65
N TYR A 222 1.89 -2.31 20.64
CA TYR A 222 1.15 -3.57 20.71
C TYR A 222 1.68 -4.46 21.85
N LYS A 223 3.00 -4.61 21.96
CA LYS A 223 3.63 -5.38 23.05
C LYS A 223 3.21 -4.84 24.43
N LYS A 224 3.36 -3.54 24.65
CA LYS A 224 3.06 -2.89 25.94
C LYS A 224 1.58 -2.89 26.29
N ASN A 225 0.72 -2.60 25.33
CA ASN A 225 -0.69 -2.28 25.59
C ASN A 225 -1.69 -3.36 25.20
N LYS A 226 -1.31 -4.32 24.36
CA LYS A 226 -2.20 -5.38 23.86
C LYS A 226 -1.68 -6.80 24.15
N TRP A 227 -0.36 -6.99 24.27
CA TRP A 227 0.21 -8.33 24.52
C TRP A 227 0.26 -8.70 26.01
N TYR A 228 0.67 -7.77 26.88
CA TYR A 228 0.80 -8.03 28.32
C TYR A 228 -0.46 -7.74 29.13
N LYS A 229 -1.39 -6.94 28.61
CA LYS A 229 -2.69 -6.62 29.22
C LYS A 229 -3.78 -7.49 28.65
#